data_AF-A0A6G3MNG1-F1
#
_entry.id   AF-A0A6G3MNG1-F1
#
_cell.length_a   1.000
_cell.length_b   1.000
_cell.length_c   1.000
_cell.angle_alpha   90.00
_cell.angle_beta   90.00
_cell.angle_gamma   90.00
#
_symmetry.space_group_name_H-M   'P 1'
#
loop_
_entity.id
_entity.type
_entity.pdbx_description
1 polymer ?
#
loop_
_entity_poly.entity_id
_entity_poly.type
_entity_poly.pdbx_seq_one_letter_code
_entity_poly.pdbx_strand_id
1 'polypeptide(L)'
;SINEARIKNNLKPVQNFVIDHLLEISDVSFNNKLSSSYLRWKELGDLRIPPIQKFHKFPYIIGVTGCTASGKSSICKRLEDKSAKIIDCDIEAHKGYLPSTECYNEIITCFGT
;
A
#
# COMPACT_ATOMS: atom_id res chain seq x y z
N SER A 1 24.48 1.38 13.79
CA SER A 1 23.93 1.93 12.53
C SER A 1 24.25 1.02 11.34
N ILE A 2 23.57 1.19 10.18
CA ILE A 2 23.86 0.42 8.94
C ILE A 2 25.35 0.56 8.53
N ASN A 3 25.94 1.74 8.70
CA ASN A 3 27.33 1.97 8.32
C ASN A 3 28.31 1.29 9.29
N GLU A 4 28.04 1.28 10.59
CA GLU A 4 28.84 0.49 11.55
C GLU A 4 28.84 -1.01 11.21
N ALA A 5 27.67 -1.58 10.89
CA ALA A 5 27.54 -2.98 10.51
C ALA A 5 28.31 -3.29 9.21
N ARG A 6 28.33 -2.37 8.24
CA ARG A 6 29.05 -2.53 6.97
C ARG A 6 30.56 -2.46 7.14
N ILE A 7 31.04 -1.50 7.95
CA ILE A 7 32.47 -1.36 8.25
C ILE A 7 32.98 -2.62 8.95
N LYS A 8 32.22 -3.16 9.90
CA LYS A 8 32.56 -4.44 10.58
C LYS A 8 32.67 -5.62 9.60
N ASN A 9 31.97 -5.56 8.47
CA ASN A 9 31.98 -6.60 7.43
C ASN A 9 32.89 -6.24 6.23
N ASN A 10 33.84 -5.31 6.37
CA ASN A 10 34.72 -4.85 5.28
C ASN A 10 33.97 -4.34 4.03
N LEU A 11 32.75 -3.85 4.21
CA LEU A 11 31.95 -3.24 3.14
C LEU A 11 32.09 -1.72 3.18
N LYS A 12 32.13 -1.09 2.00
CA LYS A 12 32.15 0.38 1.88
C LYS A 12 30.90 1.00 2.53
N PRO A 13 31.04 2.10 3.28
CA PRO A 13 29.91 2.79 3.90
C PRO A 13 28.95 3.33 2.83
N VAL A 14 27.66 3.37 3.14
CA VAL A 14 26.65 3.99 2.28
C VAL A 14 26.67 5.50 2.52
N GLN A 15 26.88 6.26 1.45
CA GLN A 15 26.64 7.71 1.43
C GLN A 15 25.19 7.96 1.03
N ASN A 16 24.41 8.52 1.95
CA ASN A 16 23.05 8.96 1.67
C ASN A 16 23.10 10.45 1.36
N PHE A 17 22.65 10.84 0.17
CA PHE A 17 22.41 12.23 -0.18
C PHE A 17 20.90 12.45 -0.13
N VAL A 18 20.45 13.31 0.77
CA VAL A 18 19.07 13.81 0.78
C VAL A 18 19.07 15.03 -0.12
N ILE A 19 18.32 14.96 -1.23
CA ILE A 19 18.13 16.10 -2.12
C ILE A 19 16.82 16.76 -1.70
N ASP A 20 16.91 17.88 -0.98
CA ASP A 20 15.76 18.63 -0.42
C ASP A 20 14.94 19.38 -1.48
N HIS A 21 15.43 19.45 -2.73
CA HIS A 21 14.73 20.10 -3.82
C HIS A 21 14.69 19.19 -5.04
N LEU A 22 13.53 18.58 -5.27
CA LEU A 22 13.16 18.08 -6.59
C LEU A 22 12.90 19.30 -7.47
N LEU A 23 13.97 20.00 -7.88
CA LEU A 23 13.92 20.97 -8.96
C LEU A 23 13.17 20.30 -10.11
N GLU A 24 12.17 20.97 -10.66
CA GLU A 24 11.51 20.54 -11.89
C GLU A 24 12.61 20.21 -12.90
N ILE A 25 12.80 18.92 -13.15
CA ILE A 25 13.82 18.41 -14.05
C ILE A 25 13.32 18.72 -15.45
N SER A 26 13.45 19.97 -15.88
CA SER A 26 13.09 20.38 -17.24
C SER A 26 14.26 20.19 -18.21
N ASP A 27 15.53 20.41 -17.84
CA ASP A 27 16.58 20.47 -18.87
C ASP A 27 18.01 20.10 -18.42
N VAL A 28 18.21 18.95 -17.76
CA VAL A 28 19.57 18.42 -17.56
C VAL A 28 19.69 17.00 -18.10
N SER A 29 20.51 16.89 -19.13
CA SER A 29 20.91 15.68 -19.85
C SER A 29 20.90 14.42 -18.98
N PHE A 30 19.88 13.61 -19.27
CA PHE A 30 19.59 12.29 -18.72
C PHE A 30 20.85 11.43 -18.54
N ASN A 31 21.16 11.10 -17.29
CA ASN A 31 21.60 9.74 -17.03
C ASN A 31 20.32 8.88 -17.12
N ASN A 32 20.21 8.07 -18.18
CA ASN A 32 19.05 7.27 -18.62
C ASN A 32 18.52 6.22 -17.62
N LYS A 33 18.78 6.37 -16.33
CA LYS A 33 18.46 5.40 -15.30
C LYS A 33 17.59 6.02 -14.21
N LEU A 34 16.47 6.59 -14.62
CA LEU A 34 15.36 6.81 -13.68
C LEU A 34 14.88 5.44 -13.19
N SER A 35 14.82 5.26 -11.87
CA SER A 35 14.36 4.00 -11.30
C SER A 35 12.86 3.82 -11.53
N SER A 36 12.43 2.58 -11.73
CA SER A 36 11.01 2.23 -11.83
C SER A 36 10.21 2.66 -10.59
N SER A 37 10.85 2.77 -9.44
CA SER A 37 10.23 3.28 -8.21
C SER A 37 9.94 4.78 -8.27
N TYR A 38 10.83 5.59 -8.84
CA TYR A 38 10.60 7.02 -9.01
C TYR A 38 9.45 7.31 -9.99
N LEU A 39 9.42 6.60 -11.12
CA LEU A 39 8.33 6.73 -12.08
C LEU A 39 6.98 6.37 -11.46
N ARG A 40 6.91 5.25 -10.72
CA ARG A 40 5.70 4.85 -9.99
C ARG A 40 5.27 5.88 -8.94
N TRP A 41 6.22 6.53 -8.27
CA TRP A 41 5.92 7.57 -7.29
C TRP A 41 5.29 8.79 -7.95
N LYS A 42 5.80 9.20 -9.12
CA LYS A 42 5.27 10.34 -9.88
C LYS A 42 3.84 10.10 -10.39
N GLU A 43 3.50 8.86 -10.70
CA GLU A 43 2.15 8.45 -11.17
C GLU A 43 1.14 8.23 -10.02
N LEU A 44 1.52 8.44 -8.76
CA LEU A 44 0.59 8.24 -7.64
C LEU A 44 -0.58 9.23 -7.71
N GLY A 45 -1.80 8.69 -7.72
CA GLY A 45 -3.03 9.47 -7.80
C GLY A 45 -3.68 9.45 -9.18
N ASP A 46 -2.92 9.05 -10.22
CA ASP A 46 -3.46 8.92 -11.57
C ASP A 46 -4.14 7.56 -11.78
N LEU A 47 -5.22 7.57 -12.58
CA LEU A 47 -5.92 6.36 -12.96
C LEU A 47 -5.12 5.60 -14.03
N ARG A 48 -4.41 4.54 -13.63
CA ARG A 48 -3.57 3.75 -14.55
C ARG A 48 -4.37 2.89 -15.53
N ILE A 49 -5.51 2.36 -15.08
CA ILE A 49 -6.40 1.52 -15.88
C ILE A 49 -7.84 1.99 -15.63
N PRO A 50 -8.61 2.32 -16.67
CA PRO A 50 -10.00 2.71 -16.50
C PRO A 50 -10.84 1.52 -15.98
N PRO A 51 -11.86 1.77 -15.13
CA PRO A 51 -12.71 0.71 -14.62
C PRO A 51 -13.49 0.02 -15.74
N ILE A 52 -13.56 -1.31 -15.65
CA ILE A 52 -14.17 -2.19 -16.67
C ILE A 52 -15.68 -1.94 -16.81
N GLN A 53 -16.36 -1.60 -15.71
CA GLN A 53 -17.79 -1.30 -15.69
C GLN A 53 -18.00 0.22 -15.59
N LYS A 54 -18.83 0.77 -16.48
CA LYS A 54 -19.28 2.16 -16.37
C LYS A 54 -19.98 2.35 -15.01
N PHE A 55 -19.71 3.49 -14.37
CA PHE A 55 -20.04 3.92 -13.00
C PHE A 55 -21.54 3.91 -12.59
N HIS A 56 -22.40 3.15 -13.26
CA HIS A 56 -23.85 3.19 -13.10
C HIS A 56 -24.40 2.41 -11.90
N LYS A 57 -23.56 1.78 -11.07
CA LYS A 57 -23.99 1.13 -9.82
C LYS A 57 -23.55 1.98 -8.64
N PHE A 58 -24.51 2.68 -8.04
CA PHE A 58 -24.32 3.30 -6.73
C PHE A 58 -24.61 2.25 -5.64
N PRO A 59 -23.79 2.16 -4.58
CA PRO A 59 -22.59 2.96 -4.32
C PRO A 59 -21.39 2.55 -5.20
N TYR A 60 -20.50 3.50 -5.47
CA TYR A 60 -19.21 3.21 -6.10
C TYR A 60 -18.27 2.56 -5.07
N ILE A 61 -17.69 1.42 -5.42
CA ILE A 61 -16.87 0.62 -4.50
C ILE A 61 -15.40 0.74 -4.90
N ILE A 62 -14.56 1.13 -3.94
CA ILE A 62 -13.11 1.21 -4.11
C ILE A 62 -12.47 0.16 -3.20
N GLY A 63 -11.75 -0.79 -3.79
CA GLY A 63 -10.91 -1.72 -3.03
C GLY A 63 -9.58 -1.08 -2.65
N VAL A 64 -9.33 -0.89 -1.36
CA VAL A 64 -8.04 -0.41 -0.85
C VAL A 64 -7.17 -1.61 -0.48
N THR A 65 -6.01 -1.75 -1.13
CA THR A 65 -5.08 -2.86 -0.94
C THR A 65 -3.63 -2.41 -0.83
N GLY A 66 -2.73 -3.32 -0.50
CA GLY A 66 -1.31 -3.07 -0.26
C GLY A 66 -0.71 -3.96 0.82
N CYS A 67 0.61 -3.99 0.90
CA CYS A 67 1.36 -4.78 1.89
C CYS A 67 1.11 -4.33 3.34
N THR A 68 1.50 -5.14 4.31
CA THR A 68 1.51 -4.73 5.73
C THR A 68 2.36 -3.47 5.91
N ALA A 69 1.95 -2.60 6.85
CA ALA A 69 2.57 -1.29 7.11
C ALA A 69 2.63 -0.31 5.90
N SER A 70 1.92 -0.56 4.79
CA SER A 70 1.92 0.33 3.62
C SER A 70 1.03 1.58 3.76
N GLY A 71 0.44 1.83 4.94
CA GLY A 71 -0.40 3.00 5.19
C GLY A 71 -1.87 2.87 4.77
N LYS A 72 -2.39 1.66 4.49
CA LYS A 72 -3.80 1.43 4.11
C LYS A 72 -4.79 2.05 5.09
N SER A 73 -4.64 1.81 6.39
CA SER A 73 -5.53 2.37 7.42
C SER A 73 -5.51 3.90 7.43
N SER A 74 -4.36 4.52 7.14
CA SER A 74 -4.26 5.97 7.04
C SER A 74 -4.99 6.54 5.82
N ILE A 75 -4.93 5.88 4.66
CA ILE A 75 -5.68 6.34 3.48
C ILE A 75 -7.18 6.08 3.64
N CYS A 76 -7.59 4.97 4.28
CA CYS A 76 -9.00 4.74 4.61
C CYS A 76 -9.57 5.84 5.50
N LYS A 77 -8.84 6.25 6.55
CA LYS A 77 -9.25 7.39 7.40
C LYS A 77 -9.40 8.69 6.62
N ARG A 78 -8.45 8.99 5.73
CA ARG A 78 -8.53 10.17 4.84
C ARG A 78 -9.71 10.11 3.86
N LEU A 79 -10.10 8.92 3.41
CA LEU A 79 -11.28 8.72 2.57
C LEU A 79 -12.57 8.88 3.39
N GLU A 80 -12.58 8.42 4.64
CA GLU A 80 -13.68 8.63 5.58
C GLU A 80 -13.92 10.12 5.86
N ASP A 81 -12.84 10.89 6.06
CA ASP A 81 -12.89 12.36 6.18
C ASP A 81 -13.49 13.03 4.92
N LYS A 82 -13.47 12.33 3.78
CA LYS A 82 -14.10 12.73 2.50
C LYS A 82 -15.46 12.08 2.27
N SER A 83 -16.12 11.61 3.33
CA SER A 83 -17.45 11.00 3.33
C SER A 83 -17.55 9.60 2.70
N ALA A 84 -16.43 8.91 2.47
CA ALA A 84 -16.47 7.51 2.08
C ALA A 84 -16.86 6.63 3.29
N LYS A 85 -17.78 5.67 3.08
CA LYS A 85 -18.03 4.65 4.09
C LYS A 85 -16.93 3.59 4.04
N ILE A 86 -16.29 3.34 5.17
CA ILE A 86 -15.25 2.30 5.28
C ILE A 86 -15.88 0.98 5.70
N ILE A 87 -15.50 -0.09 4.99
CA ILE A 87 -15.75 -1.49 5.36
C ILE A 87 -14.38 -2.10 5.59
N ASP A 88 -14.09 -2.49 6.83
CA ASP A 88 -12.82 -3.11 7.19
C ASP A 88 -12.95 -4.63 7.08
N CYS A 89 -12.32 -5.21 6.07
CA CYS A 89 -12.39 -6.64 5.81
C CYS A 89 -11.77 -7.49 6.93
N ASP A 90 -10.78 -6.99 7.67
CA ASP A 90 -10.16 -7.75 8.75
C ASP A 90 -11.15 -7.88 9.93
N ILE A 91 -11.87 -6.79 10.23
CA ILE A 91 -12.92 -6.78 11.24
C ILE A 91 -14.10 -7.67 10.83
N GLU A 92 -14.58 -7.53 9.58
CA GLU A 92 -15.72 -8.33 9.11
C GLU A 92 -15.36 -9.81 9.00
N ALA A 93 -14.15 -10.15 8.55
CA ALA A 93 -13.68 -11.53 8.55
C ALA A 93 -13.65 -12.10 9.97
N HIS A 94 -13.17 -11.33 10.96
CA HIS A 94 -13.16 -11.78 12.35
C HIS A 94 -14.53 -12.15 12.89
N LYS A 95 -15.56 -11.36 12.54
CA LYS A 95 -16.94 -11.68 12.90
C LYS A 95 -17.43 -12.97 12.25
N GLY A 96 -16.98 -13.24 11.02
CA GLY A 96 -17.38 -14.40 10.23
C GLY A 96 -17.07 -15.73 10.90
N TYR A 97 -16.01 -15.80 11.72
CA TYR A 97 -15.59 -17.02 12.42
C TYR A 97 -15.73 -16.94 13.95
N LEU A 98 -16.59 -16.07 14.48
CA LEU A 98 -16.94 -16.10 15.91
C LEU A 98 -17.64 -17.42 16.29
N PRO A 99 -17.62 -17.83 17.57
CA PRO A 99 -18.34 -19.02 18.02
C PRO A 99 -19.80 -19.00 17.57
N SER A 100 -20.33 -20.19 17.23
CA SER A 100 -21.70 -20.39 16.73
C SER A 100 -21.96 -19.90 15.29
N THR A 101 -20.93 -19.48 14.55
CA THR A 101 -21.03 -19.26 13.10
C THR A 101 -20.77 -20.53 12.30
N GLU A 102 -21.24 -20.57 11.05
CA GLU A 102 -20.96 -21.68 10.12
C GLU A 102 -19.46 -21.81 9.85
N CYS A 103 -18.79 -20.69 9.54
CA CYS A 103 -17.34 -20.66 9.30
C CYS A 103 -16.53 -21.13 10.52
N TYR A 104 -16.96 -20.82 11.74
CA TYR A 104 -16.32 -21.37 12.95
C TYR A 104 -16.38 -22.90 12.99
N ASN A 105 -17.53 -23.50 12.72
CA ASN A 105 -17.68 -24.96 12.71
C ASN A 105 -16.82 -25.60 11.60
N GLU A 106 -16.73 -24.96 10.43
CA GLU A 106 -15.86 -25.40 9.33
C GLU A 106 -14.38 -25.36 9.73
N ILE A 107 -13.93 -24.29 10.40
CA ILE A 107 -12.55 -24.15 10.88
C ILE A 107 -12.23 -25.26 11.89
N ILE A 108 -13.10 -25.51 12.87
CA ILE A 108 -12.89 -26.58 13.86
C ILE A 108 -12.86 -27.96 13.18
N THR A 109 -13.76 -28.19 12.22
CA THR A 109 -13.80 -29.46 11.46
C THR A 109 -12.52 -29.67 10.65
N CYS A 110 -11.94 -28.60 10.10
CA CYS A 110 -10.75 -28.67 9.27
C CYS A 110 -9.43 -28.75 10.06
N PHE A 111 -9.31 -27.97 11.15
CA PHE A 111 -8.04 -27.76 11.85
C PHE A 111 -7.98 -28.37 13.26
N GLY A 112 -9.10 -28.87 13.79
CA GLY A 112 -9.19 -29.37 15.17
C GLY A 112 -9.44 -28.26 16.20
N THR A 113 -9.48 -28.66 17.48
CA THR A 113 -9.69 -27.77 18.64
C THR A 113 -8.39 -27.21 19.19
#